data_AF-A0A8J6GNP1-F1
#
_entry.id   AF-A0A8J6GNP1-F1
#
_cell.length_a   1.000
_cell.length_b   1.000
_cell.length_c   1.000
_cell.angle_alpha   90.00
_cell.angle_beta   90.00
_cell.angle_gamma   90.00
#
_symmetry.space_group_name_H-M   'P 1'
#
loop_
_entity.id
_entity.type
_entity.pdbx_description
1 polymer ?
#
loop_
_entity_poly.entity_id
_entity_poly.type
_entity_poly.pdbx_seq_one_letter_code
_entity_poly.pdbx_strand_id
1 'polypeptide(L)'
;MESSLALLLALATVPFQPGGGQSLHVDPPEPEVAVARGTSLQVTCSLSCDEDIARVQWRGLDTDLGNVQTLPGSSILSIHGMLTDTGTRTCVGSCGTRTLQHRTMILVYAFPDQLVVSPETLAPGQDREVEVSCTAHNISGPDRLSFALLLGNQTLEGVLAQEPELEEETQEAEGLPLFRMTQRWLLPSLETPPPPALYCQVTMQLFNLTLTHKMELPVLQSWTSPEPSTTTSTKPYFVTSSSTTETSSTGLPSTTLPATLPHSTLSPRTLNSAGTCHPEIHQDQEAGWQLLCEARCGPGVTVHWTLAPGDLAAYHKREAGAQAWLSMPPPGPIPEGWFQCRVDPGGKVASLYVSGQVVPKASSVITLWIGSLVLGLLALAFLAYRLWKRYPPSPHPDTSSCTLL
;
A
#
# COMPACT_ATOMS: atom_id res chain seq x y z
N MET A 1 43.15 -57.49 9.37
CA MET A 1 43.44 -56.24 8.64
C MET A 1 42.32 -55.24 8.94
N GLU A 2 42.22 -54.71 10.16
CA GLU A 2 41.18 -53.70 10.49
C GLU A 2 41.60 -52.71 11.58
N SER A 3 42.84 -52.76 12.08
CA SER A 3 43.27 -51.86 13.17
C SER A 3 44.22 -50.75 12.72
N SER A 4 44.62 -50.72 11.45
CA SER A 4 45.63 -49.77 10.92
C SER A 4 45.01 -48.63 10.10
N LEU A 5 43.71 -48.70 9.79
CA LEU A 5 43.03 -47.68 8.98
C LEU A 5 42.36 -46.59 9.85
N ALA A 6 41.99 -46.92 11.10
CA ALA A 6 41.39 -45.97 12.03
C ALA A 6 42.38 -44.91 12.54
N LEU A 7 43.67 -45.22 12.60
CA LEU A 7 44.69 -44.28 13.07
C LEU A 7 45.10 -43.25 12.01
N LEU A 8 44.83 -43.51 10.72
CA LEU A 8 45.10 -42.57 9.63
C LEU A 8 43.95 -41.58 9.38
N LEU A 9 42.73 -41.90 9.85
CA LEU A 9 41.59 -40.99 9.76
C LEU A 9 41.49 -40.01 10.96
N ALA A 10 42.20 -40.28 12.05
CA ALA A 10 42.25 -39.39 13.22
C ALA A 10 43.20 -38.18 13.03
N LEU A 11 43.99 -38.14 11.96
CA LEU A 11 44.89 -37.02 11.62
C LEU A 11 44.26 -35.98 10.68
N ALA A 12 43.01 -36.16 10.24
CA ALA A 12 42.34 -35.30 9.25
C ALA A 12 41.21 -34.43 9.83
N THR A 13 41.05 -34.36 11.16
CA THR A 13 40.10 -33.46 11.82
C THR A 13 40.78 -32.67 12.92
N VAL A 14 41.92 -32.05 12.61
CA VAL A 14 42.19 -30.75 13.21
C VAL A 14 41.30 -29.80 12.43
N PRO A 15 40.28 -29.16 13.03
CA PRO A 15 39.69 -28.00 12.38
C PRO A 15 40.88 -27.08 12.13
N PHE A 16 41.17 -26.80 10.86
CA PHE A 16 41.88 -25.59 10.53
C PHE A 16 41.08 -24.49 11.21
N GLN A 17 41.47 -24.12 12.44
CA GLN A 17 41.26 -22.77 12.90
C GLN A 17 41.84 -21.94 11.77
N PRO A 18 41.03 -21.13 11.07
CA PRO A 18 41.59 -20.08 10.26
C PRO A 18 42.50 -19.35 11.23
N GLY A 19 43.82 -19.46 11.03
CA GLY A 19 44.79 -18.84 11.91
C GLY A 19 44.33 -17.40 12.13
N GLY A 20 44.30 -16.95 13.38
CA GLY A 20 43.85 -15.61 13.79
C GLY A 20 44.41 -14.58 12.81
N GLY A 21 43.61 -14.28 11.79
CA GLY A 21 44.06 -13.53 10.65
C GLY A 21 43.93 -12.09 11.07
N GLN A 22 45.05 -11.40 11.19
CA GLN A 22 45.06 -9.93 11.28
C GLN A 22 44.19 -9.41 10.14
N SER A 23 42.99 -8.95 10.49
CA SER A 23 41.96 -8.54 9.55
C SER A 23 41.59 -7.10 9.85
N LEU A 24 41.67 -6.27 8.82
CA LEU A 24 41.23 -4.89 8.89
C LEU A 24 39.70 -4.89 8.80
N HIS A 25 39.04 -4.47 9.87
CA HIS A 25 37.60 -4.41 9.94
C HIS A 25 37.12 -2.98 9.77
N VAL A 26 36.19 -2.77 8.84
CA VAL A 26 35.52 -1.49 8.60
C VAL A 26 34.03 -1.70 8.84
N ASP A 27 33.43 -0.77 9.56
CA ASP A 27 32.01 -0.71 9.85
C ASP A 27 31.47 0.68 9.48
N PRO A 28 30.44 0.79 8.62
CA PRO A 28 29.83 -0.28 7.82
C PRO A 28 30.81 -1.00 6.85
N PRO A 29 30.65 -2.32 6.60
CA PRO A 29 31.56 -3.11 5.76
C PRO A 29 31.30 -2.98 4.25
N GLU A 30 30.20 -2.34 3.85
CA GLU A 30 29.81 -2.21 2.46
C GLU A 30 30.84 -1.41 1.64
N PRO A 31 31.07 -1.79 0.36
CA PRO A 31 31.98 -1.06 -0.52
C PRO A 31 31.44 0.32 -0.91
N GLU A 32 30.12 0.51 -0.85
CA GLU A 32 29.43 1.79 -1.06
C GLU A 32 28.45 2.01 0.09
N VAL A 33 28.51 3.19 0.70
CA VAL A 33 27.67 3.57 1.83
C VAL A 33 26.90 4.82 1.47
N ALA A 34 25.58 4.69 1.40
CA ALA A 34 24.67 5.78 1.07
C ALA A 34 24.33 6.62 2.32
N VAL A 35 24.49 7.93 2.23
CA VAL A 35 24.20 8.89 3.30
C VAL A 35 23.22 9.93 2.80
N ALA A 36 22.10 10.13 3.50
CA ALA A 36 21.13 11.15 3.11
C ALA A 36 21.70 12.56 3.37
N ARG A 37 21.43 13.51 2.47
CA ARG A 37 21.85 14.91 2.62
C ARG A 37 21.40 15.48 3.97
N GLY A 38 22.31 16.13 4.68
CA GLY A 38 22.05 16.74 6.00
C GLY A 38 22.02 15.76 7.17
N THR A 39 22.35 14.49 6.96
CA THR A 39 22.50 13.49 8.03
C THR A 39 23.97 13.20 8.32
N SER A 40 24.27 12.71 9.52
CA SER A 40 25.64 12.35 9.89
C SER A 40 25.86 10.84 9.88
N LEU A 41 27.01 10.40 9.39
CA LEU A 41 27.45 9.00 9.43
C LEU A 41 28.83 8.93 10.10
N GLN A 42 29.06 7.87 10.87
CA GLN A 42 30.40 7.51 11.35
C GLN A 42 30.84 6.19 10.72
N VAL A 43 32.06 6.17 10.20
CA VAL A 43 32.70 4.97 9.63
C VAL A 43 33.90 4.64 10.50
N THR A 44 33.85 3.47 11.12
CA THR A 44 34.88 3.00 12.04
C THR A 44 35.77 2.00 11.32
N CYS A 45 37.07 2.22 11.39
CA CYS A 45 38.06 1.25 10.96
C CYS A 45 38.84 0.76 12.18
N SER A 46 39.06 -0.54 12.28
CA SER A 46 39.74 -1.18 13.40
C SER A 46 40.67 -2.29 12.93
N LEU A 47 41.79 -2.43 13.63
CA LEU A 47 42.78 -3.46 13.39
C LEU A 47 43.30 -3.98 14.73
N SER A 48 43.32 -5.29 14.87
CA SER A 48 43.95 -5.98 16.00
C SER A 48 45.21 -6.68 15.53
N CYS A 49 46.30 -6.53 16.29
CA CYS A 49 47.58 -7.19 16.06
C CYS A 49 47.92 -8.05 17.28
N ASP A 50 48.56 -9.20 17.07
CA ASP A 50 48.87 -10.15 18.16
C ASP A 50 50.02 -9.64 19.05
N GLU A 51 51.12 -9.22 18.44
CA GLU A 51 52.38 -8.85 19.13
C GLU A 51 52.82 -7.39 18.88
N ASP A 52 52.33 -6.77 17.81
CA ASP A 52 52.71 -5.42 17.39
C ASP A 52 51.67 -4.36 17.78
N ILE A 53 52.06 -3.08 17.79
CA ILE A 53 51.11 -1.97 17.96
C ILE A 53 50.36 -1.72 16.65
N ALA A 54 49.04 -1.92 16.68
CA ALA A 54 48.15 -1.59 15.58
C ALA A 54 48.09 -0.08 15.32
N ARG A 55 48.33 0.34 14.07
CA ARG A 55 48.11 1.71 13.61
C ARG A 55 47.03 1.71 12.53
N VAL A 56 46.05 2.60 12.65
CA VAL A 56 44.93 2.70 11.69
C VAL A 56 44.76 4.17 11.31
N GLN A 57 44.58 4.43 10.01
CA GLN A 57 44.44 5.79 9.48
C GLN A 57 43.54 5.81 8.24
N TRP A 58 42.72 6.85 8.14
CA TRP A 58 41.96 7.18 6.93
C TRP A 58 42.77 8.03 5.93
N ARG A 59 42.61 7.74 4.63
CA ARG A 59 43.21 8.44 3.47
C ARG A 59 42.15 8.72 2.40
N GLY A 60 42.47 9.58 1.43
CA GLY A 60 41.49 10.03 0.40
C GLY A 60 40.56 11.12 0.94
N LEU A 61 41.09 11.97 1.81
CA LEU A 61 40.39 13.11 2.43
C LEU A 61 40.74 14.34 1.61
N ASP A 62 40.18 14.46 0.40
CA ASP A 62 40.55 15.53 -0.54
C ASP A 62 40.02 16.93 -0.11
N THR A 63 39.30 17.05 1.01
CA THR A 63 38.74 18.36 1.41
C THR A 63 38.89 18.75 2.87
N ASP A 64 38.76 17.91 3.90
CA ASP A 64 39.02 18.38 5.28
C ASP A 64 39.38 17.23 6.23
N LEU A 65 40.55 17.34 6.86
CA LEU A 65 41.05 16.40 7.89
C LEU A 65 40.37 16.59 9.26
N GLY A 66 39.43 17.53 9.38
CA GLY A 66 38.82 17.95 10.65
C GLY A 66 37.89 16.92 11.32
N ASN A 67 37.56 15.82 10.63
CA ASN A 67 36.50 14.91 11.08
C ASN A 67 36.96 13.47 11.38
N VAL A 68 38.26 13.26 11.60
CA VAL A 68 38.84 11.95 11.92
C VAL A 68 39.32 11.89 13.37
N GLN A 69 38.81 10.92 14.11
CA GLN A 69 39.27 10.61 15.47
C GLN A 69 40.14 9.34 15.42
N THR A 70 41.36 9.41 15.96
CA THR A 70 42.28 8.26 15.99
C THR A 70 42.48 7.78 17.42
N LEU A 71 42.24 6.48 17.62
CA LEU A 71 42.35 5.75 18.87
C LEU A 71 43.39 4.61 18.69
N PRO A 72 43.94 4.05 19.77
CA PRO A 72 44.79 2.86 19.67
C PRO A 72 44.06 1.72 18.94
N GLY A 73 44.60 1.26 17.80
CA GLY A 73 44.00 0.20 16.98
C GLY A 73 42.70 0.55 16.26
N SER A 74 42.23 1.82 16.31
CA SER A 74 40.97 2.22 15.65
C SER A 74 41.01 3.66 15.14
N SER A 75 40.34 3.94 14.02
CA SER A 75 40.17 5.29 13.47
C SER A 75 38.74 5.49 12.99
N ILE A 76 38.08 6.54 13.48
CA ILE A 76 36.68 6.86 13.23
C ILE A 76 36.63 8.08 12.33
N LEU A 77 36.04 7.92 11.14
CA LEU A 77 35.75 9.01 10.21
C LEU A 77 34.30 9.44 10.40
N SER A 78 34.08 10.72 10.70
CA SER A 78 32.75 11.32 10.73
C SER A 78 32.44 12.00 9.40
N ILE A 79 31.19 11.95 8.96
CA ILE A 79 30.66 12.50 7.71
C ILE A 79 29.42 13.32 8.08
N HIS A 80 29.25 14.50 7.48
CA HIS A 80 28.15 15.42 7.82
C HIS A 80 27.02 15.45 6.78
N GLY A 81 27.13 14.64 5.73
CA GLY A 81 26.08 14.51 4.72
C GLY A 81 25.97 15.74 3.84
N MET A 82 27.08 16.45 3.61
CA MET A 82 27.19 17.46 2.58
C MET A 82 27.40 16.78 1.23
N LEU A 83 26.86 17.31 0.13
CA LEU A 83 27.03 16.66 -1.19
C LEU A 83 28.52 16.50 -1.58
N THR A 84 29.35 17.43 -1.14
CA THR A 84 30.83 17.42 -1.29
C THR A 84 31.53 16.34 -0.47
N ASP A 85 30.87 15.71 0.49
CA ASP A 85 31.45 14.60 1.26
C ASP A 85 31.55 13.30 0.44
N THR A 86 30.86 13.25 -0.70
CA THR A 86 30.88 12.12 -1.65
C THR A 86 32.30 11.87 -2.16
N GLY A 87 32.72 10.61 -2.12
CA GLY A 87 34.05 10.22 -2.59
C GLY A 87 34.57 8.93 -1.96
N THR A 88 35.69 8.43 -2.49
CA THR A 88 36.31 7.20 -2.00
C THR A 88 37.20 7.48 -0.80
N ARG A 89 36.91 6.80 0.32
CA ARG A 89 37.70 6.82 1.54
C ARG A 89 38.46 5.51 1.67
N THR A 90 39.76 5.59 1.99
CA THR A 90 40.60 4.41 2.15
C THR A 90 41.05 4.30 3.59
N CYS A 91 40.63 3.26 4.31
CA CYS A 91 41.26 2.93 5.57
C CYS A 91 42.53 2.12 5.32
N VAL A 92 43.62 2.49 5.99
CA VAL A 92 44.89 1.76 5.99
C VAL A 92 45.24 1.40 7.43
N GLY A 93 45.43 0.10 7.68
CA GLY A 93 45.89 -0.43 8.95
C GLY A 93 47.27 -1.08 8.82
N SER A 94 48.13 -0.97 9.85
CA SER A 94 49.43 -1.62 9.88
C SER A 94 49.75 -2.30 11.22
N CYS A 95 50.32 -3.50 11.11
CA CYS A 95 50.91 -4.30 12.19
C CYS A 95 52.39 -4.53 11.84
N GLY A 96 53.31 -3.82 12.49
CA GLY A 96 54.74 -3.94 12.18
C GLY A 96 55.05 -3.60 10.71
N THR A 97 55.43 -4.61 9.91
CA THR A 97 55.73 -4.50 8.48
C THR A 97 54.55 -4.82 7.55
N ARG A 98 53.46 -5.35 8.09
CA ARG A 98 52.26 -5.69 7.30
C ARG A 98 51.32 -4.50 7.24
N THR A 99 50.83 -4.21 6.04
CA THR A 99 49.84 -3.16 5.81
C THR A 99 48.63 -3.76 5.11
N LEU A 100 47.45 -3.48 5.66
CA LEU A 100 46.15 -3.86 5.12
C LEU A 100 45.40 -2.58 4.74
N GLN A 101 44.53 -2.66 3.75
CA GLN A 101 43.72 -1.52 3.34
C GLN A 101 42.31 -1.95 2.94
N HIS A 102 41.35 -1.06 3.15
CA HIS A 102 39.96 -1.21 2.75
C HIS A 102 39.48 0.10 2.12
N ARG A 103 38.72 0.02 1.03
CA ARG A 103 38.19 1.18 0.31
C ARG A 103 36.67 1.18 0.40
N THR A 104 36.12 2.32 0.76
CA THR A 104 34.68 2.55 0.90
C THR A 104 34.32 3.79 0.09
N MET A 105 33.36 3.68 -0.82
CA MET A 105 32.76 4.81 -1.52
C MET A 105 31.67 5.40 -0.64
N ILE A 106 31.82 6.66 -0.23
CA ILE A 106 30.76 7.41 0.43
C ILE A 106 29.94 8.10 -0.66
N LEU A 107 28.64 7.81 -0.70
CA LEU A 107 27.70 8.45 -1.61
C LEU A 107 26.70 9.28 -0.80
N VAL A 108 26.83 10.60 -0.85
CA VAL A 108 25.81 11.48 -0.27
C VAL A 108 24.73 11.74 -1.33
N TYR A 109 23.50 11.37 -1.01
CA TYR A 109 22.37 11.50 -1.93
C TYR A 109 21.31 12.46 -1.39
N ALA A 110 20.61 13.11 -2.31
CA ALA A 110 19.40 13.87 -2.09
C ALA A 110 18.24 13.18 -2.84
N PHE A 111 17.32 12.62 -2.05
CA PHE A 111 16.06 12.05 -2.54
C PHE A 111 15.00 13.17 -2.56
N PRO A 112 14.11 13.22 -3.57
CA PRO A 112 13.20 14.34 -3.73
C PRO A 112 12.29 14.51 -2.52
N ASP A 113 12.37 15.68 -1.91
CA ASP A 113 11.51 16.11 -0.80
C ASP A 113 10.14 16.60 -1.31
N GLN A 114 10.08 17.04 -2.57
CA GLN A 114 8.87 17.50 -3.22
C GLN A 114 8.65 16.79 -4.56
N LEU A 115 7.42 16.30 -4.74
CA LEU A 115 6.88 15.82 -6.02
C LEU A 115 5.72 16.72 -6.44
N VAL A 116 5.68 17.11 -7.71
CA VAL A 116 4.61 17.91 -8.30
C VAL A 116 4.06 17.17 -9.50
N VAL A 117 2.74 17.12 -9.63
CA VAL A 117 2.05 16.43 -10.72
C VAL A 117 1.21 17.43 -11.50
N SER A 118 1.18 17.30 -12.83
CA SER A 118 0.39 18.17 -13.70
C SER A 118 -0.31 17.32 -14.77
N PRO A 119 -1.61 17.51 -15.02
CA PRO A 119 -2.52 18.39 -14.28
C PRO A 119 -2.76 17.90 -12.83
N GLU A 120 -3.19 18.80 -11.95
CA GLU A 120 -3.50 18.46 -10.54
C GLU A 120 -4.68 17.49 -10.40
N THR A 121 -5.61 17.51 -11.36
CA THR A 121 -6.77 16.63 -11.43
C THR A 121 -7.02 16.21 -12.87
N LEU A 122 -7.34 14.93 -13.09
CA LEU A 122 -7.68 14.39 -14.40
C LEU A 122 -9.20 14.39 -14.59
N ALA A 123 -9.68 14.94 -15.70
CA ALA A 123 -11.10 14.90 -16.05
C ALA A 123 -11.39 13.75 -17.04
N PRO A 124 -12.46 12.96 -16.85
CA PRO A 124 -12.86 11.92 -17.78
C PRO A 124 -13.59 12.53 -19.00
N GLY A 125 -13.18 12.13 -20.20
CA GLY A 125 -13.67 12.63 -21.50
C GLY A 125 -12.66 13.57 -22.16
N GLN A 126 -12.28 13.46 -23.44
CA GLN A 126 -12.89 12.90 -24.65
C GLN A 126 -11.77 12.45 -25.60
N ASP A 127 -11.70 11.17 -26.00
CA ASP A 127 -10.92 10.58 -27.13
C ASP A 127 -9.57 11.24 -27.51
N ARG A 128 -8.89 11.85 -26.54
CA ARG A 128 -7.66 12.62 -26.73
C ARG A 128 -6.68 12.12 -25.69
N GLU A 129 -5.47 11.85 -26.17
CA GLU A 129 -4.33 11.54 -25.32
C GLU A 129 -4.10 12.75 -24.40
N VAL A 130 -4.15 12.51 -23.08
CA VAL A 130 -3.91 13.54 -22.07
C VAL A 130 -2.45 13.45 -21.66
N GLU A 131 -1.72 14.56 -21.73
CA GLU A 131 -0.37 14.62 -21.18
C GLU A 131 -0.42 14.74 -19.65
N VAL A 132 0.36 13.89 -18.99
CA VAL A 132 0.60 13.95 -17.55
C VAL A 132 2.09 14.10 -17.33
N SER A 133 2.47 14.99 -16.41
CA SER A 133 3.85 15.12 -15.96
C SER A 133 3.96 14.94 -14.45
N CYS A 134 5.13 14.45 -14.05
CA CYS A 134 5.53 14.36 -12.66
C CYS A 134 6.96 14.90 -12.52
N THR A 135 7.12 15.89 -11.66
CA THR A 135 8.37 16.61 -11.45
C THR A 135 8.89 16.32 -10.04
N ALA A 136 10.15 15.91 -9.95
CA ALA A 136 10.88 15.72 -8.71
C ALA A 136 11.91 16.84 -8.52
N HIS A 137 11.93 17.45 -7.34
CA HIS A 137 12.81 18.56 -6.98
C HIS A 137 13.95 18.14 -6.06
N ASN A 138 14.99 18.97 -5.97
CA ASN A 138 16.09 18.82 -5.02
C ASN A 138 16.79 17.45 -5.08
N ILE A 139 16.94 16.88 -6.27
CA ILE A 139 17.53 15.55 -6.47
C ILE A 139 19.04 15.61 -6.71
N SER A 140 19.75 14.53 -6.37
CA SER A 140 21.15 14.30 -6.78
C SER A 140 21.26 12.94 -7.49
N GLY A 141 22.16 12.80 -8.46
CA GLY A 141 22.36 11.52 -9.16
C GLY A 141 21.11 11.10 -9.96
N PRO A 142 20.67 11.93 -10.94
CA PRO A 142 19.44 11.67 -11.72
C PRO A 142 19.46 10.34 -12.46
N ASP A 143 20.64 9.79 -12.76
CA ASP A 143 20.86 8.48 -13.38
C ASP A 143 20.34 7.30 -12.54
N ARG A 144 20.12 7.52 -11.24
CA ARG A 144 19.66 6.49 -10.28
C ARG A 144 18.17 6.62 -9.96
N LEU A 145 17.50 7.61 -10.53
CA LEU A 145 16.09 7.89 -10.36
C LEU A 145 15.28 7.30 -11.51
N SER A 146 14.12 6.78 -11.19
CA SER A 146 13.16 6.26 -12.15
C SER A 146 11.75 6.67 -11.77
N PHE A 147 10.95 6.95 -12.78
CA PHE A 147 9.56 7.36 -12.64
C PHE A 147 8.65 6.25 -13.15
N ALA A 148 7.54 6.02 -12.45
CA ALA A 148 6.50 5.11 -12.87
C ALA A 148 5.13 5.76 -12.64
N LEU A 149 4.24 5.64 -13.61
CA LEU A 149 2.84 6.00 -13.45
C LEU A 149 2.06 4.73 -13.10
N LEU A 150 1.34 4.76 -11.98
CA LEU A 150 0.69 3.59 -11.41
C LEU A 150 -0.83 3.75 -11.39
N LEU A 151 -1.51 2.64 -11.59
CA LEU A 151 -2.91 2.43 -11.23
C LEU A 151 -2.96 1.56 -9.97
N GLY A 152 -3.27 2.18 -8.83
CA GLY A 152 -3.12 1.53 -7.52
C GLY A 152 -1.66 1.18 -7.24
N ASN A 153 -1.32 -0.12 -7.32
CA ASN A 153 0.04 -0.64 -7.10
C ASN A 153 0.70 -1.21 -8.36
N GLN A 154 0.04 -1.13 -9.51
CA GLN A 154 0.53 -1.69 -10.77
C GLN A 154 0.93 -0.57 -11.71
N THR A 155 2.00 -0.75 -12.48
CA THR A 155 2.38 0.19 -13.53
C THR A 155 1.27 0.27 -14.56
N LEU A 156 0.88 1.49 -14.94
CA LEU A 156 -0.15 1.71 -15.94
C LEU A 156 0.36 1.27 -17.32
N GLU A 157 -0.35 0.33 -17.94
CA GLU A 157 -0.02 -0.18 -19.27
C GLU A 157 -0.49 0.77 -20.38
N GLY A 158 0.16 0.70 -21.55
CA GLY A 158 -0.25 1.48 -22.73
C GLY A 158 0.11 2.97 -22.69
N VAL A 159 0.89 3.39 -21.70
CA VAL A 159 1.36 4.77 -21.56
C VAL A 159 2.62 4.99 -22.40
N LEU A 160 2.66 6.10 -23.15
CA LEU A 160 3.87 6.49 -23.88
C LEU A 160 4.69 7.46 -23.01
N ALA A 161 5.81 6.96 -22.47
CA ALA A 161 6.77 7.76 -21.73
C ALA A 161 7.66 8.56 -22.68
N GLN A 162 7.78 9.86 -22.44
CA GLN A 162 8.74 10.74 -23.13
C GLN A 162 10.10 10.67 -22.45
N GLU A 163 11.15 11.20 -23.10
CA GLU A 163 12.47 11.32 -22.48
C GLU A 163 12.39 12.25 -21.26
N PRO A 164 12.98 11.89 -20.11
CA PRO A 164 12.97 12.74 -18.94
C PRO A 164 13.67 14.08 -19.20
N GLU A 165 13.04 15.16 -18.78
CA GLU A 165 13.62 16.51 -18.83
C GLU A 165 14.41 16.76 -17.53
N LEU A 166 15.69 17.11 -17.65
CA LEU A 166 16.58 17.39 -16.53
C LEU A 166 17.00 18.87 -16.54
N GLU A 167 16.80 19.54 -15.42
CA GLU A 167 17.16 20.94 -15.20
C GLU A 167 18.04 21.07 -13.94
N GLU A 168 19.05 21.92 -13.96
CA GLU A 168 19.87 22.22 -12.78
C GLU A 168 19.18 23.28 -11.90
N GLU A 169 18.95 22.95 -10.63
CA GLU A 169 18.45 23.90 -9.63
C GLU A 169 19.67 24.60 -9.01
N THR A 170 20.03 25.77 -9.54
CA THR A 170 21.15 26.57 -9.03
C THR A 170 20.79 27.17 -7.67
N GLN A 171 21.30 26.61 -6.58
CA GLN A 171 21.27 27.28 -5.27
C GLN A 171 22.53 28.15 -5.13
N GLU A 172 22.37 29.43 -4.79
CA GLU A 172 23.42 30.46 -4.74
C GLU A 172 24.51 30.23 -3.67
N ALA A 173 24.50 29.10 -2.95
CA ALA A 173 25.43 28.80 -1.87
C ALA A 173 26.17 27.48 -2.12
N GLU A 174 27.40 27.59 -2.61
CA GLU A 174 28.55 26.68 -2.44
C GLU A 174 28.19 25.19 -2.22
N GLY A 175 28.07 24.43 -3.31
CA GLY A 175 27.90 22.99 -3.27
C GLY A 175 27.40 22.47 -4.62
N LEU A 176 27.74 21.22 -4.96
CA LEU A 176 27.34 20.55 -6.19
C LEU A 176 25.85 20.79 -6.54
N PRO A 177 25.49 20.95 -7.83
CA PRO A 177 24.13 21.30 -8.22
C PRO A 177 23.15 20.20 -7.83
N LEU A 178 21.99 20.63 -7.31
CA LEU A 178 20.80 19.79 -7.24
C LEU A 178 20.08 19.89 -8.59
N PHE A 179 19.25 18.91 -8.88
CA PHE A 179 18.50 18.87 -10.13
C PHE A 179 16.99 18.84 -9.88
N ARG A 180 16.28 19.19 -10.93
CA ARG A 180 14.86 18.98 -11.13
C ARG A 180 14.70 18.03 -12.31
N MET A 181 13.93 16.97 -12.13
CA MET A 181 13.67 16.00 -13.18
C MET A 181 12.17 15.84 -13.41
N THR A 182 11.74 16.00 -14.65
CA THR A 182 10.33 15.87 -15.05
C THR A 182 10.17 14.71 -16.00
N GLN A 183 9.34 13.74 -15.59
CA GLN A 183 8.89 12.68 -16.48
C GLN A 183 7.52 13.03 -17.04
N ARG A 184 7.36 12.89 -18.36
CA ARG A 184 6.08 13.09 -19.05
C ARG A 184 5.57 11.80 -19.66
N TRP A 185 4.25 11.68 -19.69
CA TRP A 185 3.53 10.54 -20.22
C TRP A 185 2.32 11.01 -21.02
N LEU A 186 2.06 10.37 -22.15
CA LEU A 186 0.77 10.47 -22.83
C LEU A 186 -0.12 9.33 -22.35
N LEU A 187 -1.23 9.69 -21.72
CA LEU A 187 -2.20 8.73 -21.20
C LEU A 187 -3.04 8.14 -22.33
N PRO A 188 -3.23 6.80 -22.34
CA PRO A 188 -4.27 6.19 -23.16
C PRO A 188 -5.66 6.56 -22.64
N SER A 189 -6.70 6.23 -23.41
CA SER A 189 -8.08 6.32 -22.93
C SER A 189 -8.25 5.45 -21.69
N LEU A 190 -8.57 6.09 -20.56
CA LEU A 190 -8.80 5.40 -19.29
C LEU A 190 -10.02 4.46 -19.40
N GLU A 191 -9.96 3.34 -18.69
CA GLU A 191 -11.06 2.36 -18.65
C GLU A 191 -12.37 3.00 -18.19
N THR A 192 -13.50 2.43 -18.60
CA THR A 192 -14.83 2.86 -18.15
C THR A 192 -15.40 1.80 -17.21
N PRO A 193 -15.68 2.13 -15.93
CA PRO A 193 -15.57 3.44 -15.29
C PRO A 193 -14.11 3.88 -15.03
N PRO A 194 -13.81 5.20 -15.09
CA PRO A 194 -12.46 5.70 -14.84
C PRO A 194 -12.00 5.35 -13.42
N PRO A 195 -10.70 5.01 -13.25
CA PRO A 195 -10.17 4.75 -11.92
C PRO A 195 -10.27 6.01 -11.06
N PRO A 196 -10.34 5.88 -9.71
CA PRO A 196 -10.48 7.04 -8.84
C PRO A 196 -9.23 7.94 -8.80
N ALA A 197 -8.05 7.34 -8.94
CA ALA A 197 -6.78 8.07 -8.96
C ALA A 197 -5.70 7.25 -9.68
N LEU A 198 -4.73 7.96 -10.23
CA LEU A 198 -3.42 7.43 -10.63
C LEU A 198 -2.38 7.86 -9.60
N TYR A 199 -1.20 7.24 -9.62
CA TYR A 199 -0.10 7.63 -8.74
C TYR A 199 1.18 7.81 -9.55
N CYS A 200 1.82 8.96 -9.43
CA CYS A 200 3.22 9.07 -9.82
C CYS A 200 4.09 8.49 -8.71
N GLN A 201 4.92 7.51 -9.04
CA GLN A 201 5.95 6.98 -8.15
C GLN A 201 7.33 7.37 -8.67
N VAL A 202 8.15 7.91 -7.77
CA VAL A 202 9.58 8.12 -8.00
C VAL A 202 10.37 7.15 -7.14
N THR A 203 11.33 6.46 -7.75
CA THR A 203 12.17 5.44 -7.11
C THR A 203 13.63 5.79 -7.32
N MET A 204 14.41 5.90 -6.24
CA MET A 204 15.88 5.98 -6.33
C MET A 204 16.50 4.64 -5.90
N GLN A 205 17.37 4.10 -6.75
CA GLN A 205 18.10 2.86 -6.49
C GLN A 205 19.56 3.14 -6.17
N LEU A 206 19.97 2.81 -4.95
CA LEU A 206 21.32 2.92 -4.43
C LEU A 206 21.83 1.54 -4.00
N PHE A 207 23.11 1.43 -3.69
CA PHE A 207 23.66 0.18 -3.18
C PHE A 207 22.95 -0.24 -1.89
N ASN A 208 22.29 -1.40 -1.90
CA ASN A 208 21.50 -1.97 -0.79
C ASN A 208 20.39 -1.04 -0.22
N LEU A 209 19.99 0.00 -0.95
CA LEU A 209 18.96 0.94 -0.49
C LEU A 209 18.05 1.34 -1.66
N THR A 210 16.74 1.20 -1.46
CA THR A 210 15.73 1.65 -2.42
C THR A 210 14.78 2.60 -1.72
N LEU A 211 14.63 3.79 -2.29
CA LEU A 211 13.77 4.84 -1.76
C LEU A 211 12.62 5.08 -2.73
N THR A 212 11.40 5.22 -2.21
CA THR A 212 10.19 5.40 -3.02
C THR A 212 9.32 6.52 -2.45
N HIS A 213 8.82 7.38 -3.33
CA HIS A 213 7.86 8.44 -2.99
C HIS A 213 6.73 8.39 -4.02
N LYS A 214 5.48 8.49 -3.54
CA LYS A 214 4.28 8.48 -4.36
C LYS A 214 3.52 9.79 -4.22
N MET A 215 3.00 10.31 -5.32
CA MET A 215 2.06 11.41 -5.38
C MET A 215 0.79 10.97 -6.08
N GLU A 216 -0.37 11.33 -5.52
CA GLU A 216 -1.68 11.00 -6.07
C GLU A 216 -2.11 11.99 -7.16
N LEU A 217 -2.66 11.47 -8.26
CA LEU A 217 -3.33 12.22 -9.31
C LEU A 217 -4.81 11.82 -9.32
N PRO A 218 -5.68 12.61 -8.67
CA PRO A 218 -7.11 12.30 -8.61
C PRO A 218 -7.76 12.38 -10.00
N VAL A 219 -8.68 11.46 -10.28
CA VAL A 219 -9.48 11.44 -11.50
C VAL A 219 -10.92 11.75 -11.13
N LEU A 220 -11.48 12.80 -11.73
CA LEU A 220 -12.88 13.19 -11.54
C LEU A 220 -13.80 12.06 -12.04
N GLN A 221 -14.86 11.73 -11.32
CA GLN A 221 -15.72 10.59 -11.68
C GLN A 221 -16.93 10.94 -12.55
N SER A 222 -17.22 12.23 -12.76
CA SER A 222 -18.20 12.78 -13.72
C SER A 222 -18.35 14.29 -13.46
N TRP A 223 -18.89 15.02 -14.43
CA TRP A 223 -19.26 16.43 -14.26
C TRP A 223 -20.40 16.57 -13.25
N THR A 224 -20.09 16.90 -12.00
CA THR A 224 -21.02 17.73 -11.21
C THR A 224 -20.56 19.16 -11.37
N SER A 225 -20.99 19.78 -12.47
CA SER A 225 -21.00 21.25 -12.56
C SER A 225 -21.86 21.76 -11.39
N PRO A 226 -21.39 22.69 -10.55
CA PRO A 226 -22.27 23.42 -9.66
C PRO A 226 -23.17 24.29 -10.55
N GLU A 227 -24.41 23.84 -10.78
CA GLU A 227 -25.43 24.74 -11.31
C GLU A 227 -25.68 25.80 -10.24
N PRO A 228 -25.46 27.10 -10.53
CA PRO A 228 -25.72 28.15 -9.56
C PRO A 228 -27.23 28.18 -9.30
N SER A 229 -27.60 27.68 -8.13
CA SER A 229 -28.93 27.79 -7.56
C SER A 229 -29.25 29.27 -7.39
N THR A 230 -30.09 29.82 -8.26
CA THR A 230 -30.79 31.06 -7.95
C THR A 230 -32.27 30.75 -7.83
N THR A 231 -32.64 30.37 -6.61
CA THR A 231 -34.02 30.22 -6.17
C THR A 231 -34.73 31.56 -6.28
N THR A 232 -35.89 31.49 -6.92
CA THR A 232 -37.02 32.41 -6.97
C THR A 232 -37.16 33.34 -5.75
N SER A 233 -37.32 34.64 -5.98
CA SER A 233 -37.97 35.55 -5.04
C SER A 233 -39.04 36.38 -5.76
N THR A 234 -40.27 36.16 -5.34
CA THR A 234 -41.51 36.75 -5.86
C THR A 234 -41.78 38.13 -5.26
N LYS A 235 -42.14 39.14 -6.07
CA LYS A 235 -43.27 40.04 -5.77
C LYS A 235 -43.79 40.84 -7.01
N PRO A 236 -45.08 41.26 -7.01
CA PRO A 236 -45.84 41.64 -8.21
C PRO A 236 -46.29 43.11 -8.31
N TYR A 237 -46.89 43.44 -9.47
CA TYR A 237 -47.60 44.68 -9.90
C TYR A 237 -46.67 45.87 -10.23
N PHE A 238 -46.80 46.63 -11.33
CA PHE A 238 -47.97 47.35 -11.86
C PHE A 238 -47.89 47.68 -13.37
N VAL A 239 -49.07 48.01 -13.91
CA VAL A 239 -49.52 48.32 -15.29
C VAL A 239 -48.88 49.60 -15.89
N THR A 240 -48.63 49.65 -17.21
CA THR A 240 -49.17 50.66 -18.18
C THR A 240 -48.78 50.34 -19.63
N SER A 241 -49.79 50.41 -20.50
CA SER A 241 -49.90 50.40 -21.97
C SER A 241 -48.80 51.18 -22.72
N SER A 242 -48.54 51.09 -24.03
CA SER A 242 -49.27 50.86 -25.30
C SER A 242 -48.18 50.74 -26.41
N SER A 243 -48.32 50.27 -27.64
CA SER A 243 -49.33 50.51 -28.67
C SER A 243 -48.95 49.74 -29.97
N THR A 244 -49.97 49.33 -30.75
CA THR A 244 -50.08 49.29 -32.25
C THR A 244 -49.10 48.41 -33.09
N THR A 245 -49.47 47.65 -34.14
CA THR A 245 -50.72 47.46 -34.92
C THR A 245 -50.55 46.22 -35.83
N GLU A 246 -51.63 45.45 -35.98
CA GLU A 246 -52.20 44.74 -37.17
C GLU A 246 -51.28 44.18 -38.27
N THR A 247 -51.49 42.97 -38.81
CA THR A 247 -52.58 42.70 -39.78
C THR A 247 -52.78 41.19 -40.08
N SER A 248 -54.06 40.75 -40.03
CA SER A 248 -54.82 39.70 -40.77
C SER A 248 -54.19 38.36 -41.19
N SER A 249 -54.74 37.18 -40.81
CA SER A 249 -55.99 36.48 -41.25
C SER A 249 -55.58 35.28 -42.13
N THR A 250 -56.11 34.04 -42.14
CA THR A 250 -57.43 33.44 -41.84
C THR A 250 -57.17 31.91 -41.74
N GLY A 251 -57.69 31.16 -40.76
CA GLY A 251 -58.85 30.28 -41.00
C GLY A 251 -58.60 28.81 -40.60
N LEU A 252 -59.29 28.35 -39.56
CA LEU A 252 -59.62 26.94 -39.26
C LEU A 252 -61.17 26.85 -39.33
N PRO A 253 -61.80 25.69 -39.60
CA PRO A 253 -62.10 24.82 -38.45
C PRO A 253 -62.18 23.30 -38.74
N SER A 254 -62.17 22.57 -37.63
CA SER A 254 -62.21 21.13 -37.41
C SER A 254 -63.45 20.40 -37.96
N THR A 255 -63.33 19.09 -38.14
CA THR A 255 -64.45 18.13 -38.03
C THR A 255 -63.95 16.83 -37.40
N THR A 256 -64.76 16.25 -36.52
CA THR A 256 -64.42 15.27 -35.50
C THR A 256 -65.27 13.98 -35.66
N LEU A 257 -64.72 12.83 -35.21
CA LEU A 257 -65.36 11.58 -34.72
C LEU A 257 -65.72 10.46 -35.76
N PRO A 258 -65.96 9.20 -35.32
CA PRO A 258 -65.16 8.31 -34.44
C PRO A 258 -65.20 6.80 -34.89
N ALA A 259 -64.82 5.88 -33.99
CA ALA A 259 -64.93 4.39 -34.02
C ALA A 259 -63.63 3.66 -34.42
N THR A 260 -63.11 2.61 -33.75
CA THR A 260 -63.75 1.52 -32.99
C THR A 260 -62.66 0.83 -32.14
N LEU A 261 -62.94 0.44 -30.88
CA LEU A 261 -62.19 -0.56 -30.09
C LEU A 261 -62.89 -1.93 -30.29
N PRO A 262 -62.20 -3.08 -30.37
CA PRO A 262 -61.80 -3.76 -29.12
C PRO A 262 -60.58 -4.72 -29.18
N HIS A 263 -60.09 -5.00 -27.97
CA HIS A 263 -59.52 -6.27 -27.48
C HIS A 263 -58.31 -6.97 -28.11
N SER A 264 -57.32 -7.13 -27.22
CA SER A 264 -56.53 -8.35 -26.97
C SER A 264 -55.76 -8.96 -28.12
N THR A 265 -54.46 -8.67 -28.16
CA THR A 265 -53.46 -9.56 -28.77
C THR A 265 -52.19 -9.59 -27.92
N LEU A 266 -52.11 -10.67 -27.14
CA LEU A 266 -50.87 -11.30 -26.75
C LEU A 266 -50.17 -11.72 -28.05
N SER A 267 -49.20 -10.94 -28.52
CA SER A 267 -48.37 -11.31 -29.68
C SER A 267 -47.22 -10.33 -29.94
N PRO A 268 -46.18 -10.78 -30.63
CA PRO A 268 -44.85 -10.96 -30.08
C PRO A 268 -43.97 -9.80 -30.52
N ARG A 269 -43.41 -9.06 -29.56
CA ARG A 269 -42.40 -8.06 -29.92
C ARG A 269 -41.06 -8.76 -30.04
N THR A 270 -40.84 -9.26 -31.26
CA THR A 270 -39.56 -9.23 -31.97
C THR A 270 -38.33 -9.38 -31.10
N LEU A 271 -37.84 -10.63 -31.06
CA LEU A 271 -36.45 -10.97 -30.87
C LEU A 271 -35.63 -10.15 -31.88
N ASN A 272 -35.12 -9.00 -31.45
CA ASN A 272 -34.07 -8.21 -32.09
C ASN A 272 -33.69 -7.06 -31.15
N SER A 273 -33.00 -7.44 -30.07
CA SER A 273 -31.90 -6.66 -29.56
C SER A 273 -30.95 -7.66 -28.93
N ALA A 274 -29.76 -7.81 -29.51
CA ALA A 274 -28.64 -8.50 -28.91
C ALA A 274 -28.20 -7.70 -27.68
N GLY A 275 -29.00 -7.76 -26.62
CA GLY A 275 -28.65 -7.21 -25.31
C GLY A 275 -27.46 -8.00 -24.80
N THR A 276 -26.33 -7.33 -24.69
CA THR A 276 -25.09 -7.89 -24.14
C THR A 276 -25.38 -8.51 -22.78
N CYS A 277 -25.15 -9.82 -22.65
CA CYS A 277 -25.34 -10.56 -21.41
C CYS A 277 -24.30 -10.11 -20.37
N HIS A 278 -24.74 -9.49 -19.27
CA HIS A 278 -23.87 -9.02 -18.20
C HIS A 278 -24.19 -9.77 -16.89
N PRO A 279 -23.19 -10.40 -16.24
CA PRO A 279 -23.36 -10.91 -14.89
C PRO A 279 -23.38 -9.76 -13.87
N GLU A 280 -24.10 -9.94 -12.76
CA GLU A 280 -24.13 -9.04 -11.60
C GLU A 280 -23.85 -9.83 -10.33
N ILE A 281 -23.12 -9.22 -9.37
CA ILE A 281 -22.79 -9.84 -8.09
C ILE A 281 -23.59 -9.16 -6.97
N HIS A 282 -24.32 -9.95 -6.19
CA HIS A 282 -25.07 -9.54 -5.02
C HIS A 282 -24.52 -10.22 -3.76
N GLN A 283 -24.55 -9.50 -2.64
CA GLN A 283 -24.21 -10.04 -1.34
C GLN A 283 -25.50 -10.31 -0.56
N ASP A 284 -25.68 -11.56 -0.12
CA ASP A 284 -26.78 -11.93 0.78
C ASP A 284 -26.37 -11.66 2.23
N GLN A 285 -27.20 -10.93 2.96
CA GLN A 285 -26.98 -10.56 4.36
C GLN A 285 -27.78 -11.44 5.34
N GLU A 286 -28.70 -12.28 4.87
CA GLU A 286 -29.66 -13.00 5.72
C GLU A 286 -29.18 -14.41 6.12
N ALA A 287 -28.24 -15.00 5.37
CA ALA A 287 -27.81 -16.41 5.53
C ALA A 287 -26.30 -16.62 5.81
N GLY A 288 -25.64 -15.65 6.45
CA GLY A 288 -24.18 -15.63 6.61
C GLY A 288 -23.47 -15.02 5.40
N TRP A 289 -22.13 -14.95 5.41
CA TRP A 289 -21.40 -14.33 4.30
C TRP A 289 -21.48 -15.22 3.04
N GLN A 290 -22.27 -14.79 2.06
CA GLN A 290 -22.44 -15.44 0.76
C GLN A 290 -22.55 -14.40 -0.36
N LEU A 291 -21.87 -14.66 -1.47
CA LEU A 291 -21.98 -13.90 -2.71
C LEU A 291 -22.73 -14.73 -3.75
N LEU A 292 -23.65 -14.09 -4.46
CA LEU A 292 -24.38 -14.63 -5.61
C LEU A 292 -23.98 -13.85 -6.85
N CYS A 293 -23.49 -14.53 -7.88
CA CYS A 293 -23.36 -13.99 -9.21
C CYS A 293 -24.49 -14.53 -10.09
N GLU A 294 -25.31 -13.64 -10.67
CA GLU A 294 -26.43 -13.98 -11.54
C GLU A 294 -26.29 -13.29 -12.90
N ALA A 295 -26.64 -14.00 -13.98
CA ALA A 295 -26.72 -13.43 -15.33
C ALA A 295 -28.15 -13.56 -15.88
N ARG A 296 -28.83 -12.44 -16.12
CA ARG A 296 -30.19 -12.41 -16.70
C ARG A 296 -30.15 -12.57 -18.21
N CYS A 297 -29.79 -13.75 -18.68
CA CYS A 297 -29.58 -14.03 -20.10
C CYS A 297 -30.48 -15.18 -20.59
N GLY A 298 -30.61 -15.31 -21.92
CA GLY A 298 -31.37 -16.39 -22.54
C GLY A 298 -30.87 -17.80 -22.12
N PRO A 299 -31.66 -18.85 -22.38
CA PRO A 299 -31.31 -20.21 -21.96
C PRO A 299 -29.97 -20.66 -22.55
N GLY A 300 -29.18 -21.43 -21.79
CA GLY A 300 -27.89 -21.99 -22.23
C GLY A 300 -26.63 -21.27 -21.75
N VAL A 301 -26.76 -20.32 -20.82
CA VAL A 301 -25.61 -19.66 -20.17
C VAL A 301 -25.19 -20.38 -18.89
N THR A 302 -23.89 -20.37 -18.61
CA THR A 302 -23.27 -20.88 -17.40
C THR A 302 -22.41 -19.81 -16.74
N VAL A 303 -22.64 -19.54 -15.46
CA VAL A 303 -21.86 -18.60 -14.65
C VAL A 303 -20.95 -19.39 -13.71
N HIS A 304 -19.68 -18.98 -13.62
CA HIS A 304 -18.72 -19.57 -12.70
C HIS A 304 -17.81 -18.51 -12.09
N TRP A 305 -17.25 -18.79 -10.92
CA TRP A 305 -16.31 -17.89 -10.23
C TRP A 305 -14.90 -18.04 -10.80
N THR A 306 -14.23 -16.91 -11.03
CA THR A 306 -12.88 -16.84 -11.62
C THR A 306 -11.83 -16.20 -10.70
N LEU A 307 -12.25 -15.39 -9.73
CA LEU A 307 -11.34 -14.77 -8.77
C LEU A 307 -11.97 -14.68 -7.38
N ALA A 308 -11.18 -14.99 -6.35
CA ALA A 308 -11.46 -14.66 -4.96
C ALA A 308 -10.15 -14.42 -4.19
N PRO A 309 -10.16 -13.61 -3.12
CA PRO A 309 -8.98 -13.38 -2.29
C PRO A 309 -8.49 -14.67 -1.63
N GLY A 310 -7.19 -14.95 -1.72
CA GLY A 310 -6.60 -16.16 -1.12
C GLY A 310 -6.86 -17.46 -1.88
N ASP A 311 -7.25 -17.36 -3.16
CA ASP A 311 -7.62 -18.44 -4.08
C ASP A 311 -9.06 -19.00 -3.92
N LEU A 312 -9.66 -19.42 -5.04
CA LEU A 312 -11.03 -19.92 -5.08
C LEU A 312 -11.20 -21.24 -4.30
N ALA A 313 -10.14 -22.03 -4.15
CA ALA A 313 -10.17 -23.29 -3.40
C ALA A 313 -10.46 -23.10 -1.90
N ALA A 314 -10.26 -21.88 -1.37
CA ALA A 314 -10.55 -21.56 0.03
C ALA A 314 -12.06 -21.39 0.32
N TYR A 315 -12.92 -21.41 -0.71
CA TYR A 315 -14.35 -21.11 -0.62
C TYR A 315 -15.22 -22.32 -0.99
N HIS A 316 -16.42 -22.39 -0.42
CA HIS A 316 -17.45 -23.31 -0.87
C HIS A 316 -18.19 -22.73 -2.07
N LYS A 317 -18.04 -23.40 -3.22
CA LYS A 317 -18.54 -22.98 -4.53
C LYS A 317 -19.72 -23.85 -4.98
N ARG A 318 -20.80 -23.22 -5.44
CA ARG A 318 -21.96 -23.88 -6.03
C ARG A 318 -22.33 -23.17 -7.33
N GLU A 319 -22.47 -23.90 -8.44
CA GLU A 319 -22.76 -23.33 -9.76
C GLU A 319 -23.97 -24.04 -10.35
N ALA A 320 -24.96 -23.29 -10.83
CA ALA A 320 -26.17 -23.82 -11.43
C ALA A 320 -26.64 -22.92 -12.59
N GLY A 321 -26.22 -23.25 -13.81
CA GLY A 321 -26.62 -22.53 -15.02
C GLY A 321 -26.26 -21.04 -14.91
N ALA A 322 -27.26 -20.16 -15.00
CA ALA A 322 -27.09 -18.72 -14.98
C ALA A 322 -26.73 -18.11 -13.60
N GLN A 323 -26.52 -18.93 -12.58
CA GLN A 323 -26.26 -18.50 -11.20
C GLN A 323 -25.07 -19.25 -10.59
N ALA A 324 -24.25 -18.54 -9.82
CA ALA A 324 -23.13 -19.10 -9.07
C ALA A 324 -23.05 -18.48 -7.66
N TRP A 325 -22.91 -19.32 -6.64
CA TRP A 325 -22.79 -18.92 -5.24
C TRP A 325 -21.39 -19.21 -4.71
N LEU A 326 -20.87 -18.29 -3.92
CA LEU A 326 -19.60 -18.42 -3.19
C LEU A 326 -19.84 -18.13 -1.71
N SER A 327 -19.42 -19.05 -0.84
CA SER A 327 -19.60 -18.93 0.61
C SER A 327 -18.35 -19.37 1.36
N MET A 328 -18.14 -18.80 2.55
CA MET A 328 -17.00 -19.15 3.40
C MET A 328 -17.42 -20.15 4.49
N PRO A 329 -16.64 -21.20 4.77
CA PRO A 329 -16.86 -22.04 5.95
C PRO A 329 -16.70 -21.22 7.23
N PRO A 330 -17.68 -21.21 8.16
CA PRO A 330 -17.49 -20.54 9.44
C PRO A 330 -16.44 -21.28 10.31
N PRO A 331 -15.71 -20.59 11.22
CA PRO A 331 -15.68 -19.15 11.49
C PRO A 331 -14.41 -18.48 10.91
N GLY A 332 -14.58 -17.53 9.99
CA GLY A 332 -13.49 -16.71 9.43
C GLY A 332 -13.86 -15.22 9.37
N PRO A 333 -12.88 -14.30 9.43
CA PRO A 333 -13.12 -12.89 9.15
C PRO A 333 -13.62 -12.72 7.70
N ILE A 334 -14.48 -11.73 7.47
CA ILE A 334 -14.95 -11.41 6.12
C ILE A 334 -13.73 -11.05 5.27
N PRO A 335 -13.48 -11.78 4.16
CA PRO A 335 -12.32 -11.57 3.33
C PRO A 335 -12.43 -10.22 2.62
N GLU A 336 -11.37 -9.43 2.70
CA GLU A 336 -11.25 -8.18 1.97
C GLU A 336 -10.60 -8.45 0.62
N GLY A 337 -11.19 -7.91 -0.45
CA GLY A 337 -10.60 -7.99 -1.78
C GLY A 337 -11.61 -8.16 -2.90
N TRP A 338 -11.09 -8.49 -4.08
CA TRP A 338 -11.85 -8.59 -5.32
C TRP A 338 -12.39 -10.00 -5.55
N PHE A 339 -13.66 -10.06 -5.91
CA PHE A 339 -14.36 -11.26 -6.37
C PHE A 339 -14.75 -11.08 -7.83
N GLN A 340 -14.55 -12.12 -8.65
CA GLN A 340 -14.96 -12.09 -10.04
C GLN A 340 -15.70 -13.36 -10.45
N CYS A 341 -16.74 -13.17 -11.25
CA CYS A 341 -17.43 -14.25 -11.95
C CYS A 341 -17.51 -13.96 -13.45
N ARG A 342 -17.51 -15.02 -14.24
CA ARG A 342 -17.58 -14.99 -15.69
C ARG A 342 -18.83 -15.73 -16.16
N VAL A 343 -19.48 -15.19 -17.19
CA VAL A 343 -20.55 -15.89 -17.92
C VAL A 343 -20.02 -16.46 -19.23
N ASP A 344 -20.37 -17.72 -19.48
CA ASP A 344 -20.11 -18.41 -20.74
C ASP A 344 -21.43 -18.85 -21.39
N PRO A 345 -21.56 -18.77 -22.72
CA PRO A 345 -20.62 -18.17 -23.68
C PRO A 345 -20.73 -16.63 -23.69
N GLY A 346 -19.60 -15.96 -23.92
CA GLY A 346 -19.55 -14.49 -24.03
C GLY A 346 -18.42 -13.86 -23.24
N GLY A 347 -17.88 -14.57 -22.25
CA GLY A 347 -16.68 -14.19 -21.51
C GLY A 347 -16.81 -12.86 -20.74
N LYS A 348 -18.03 -12.37 -20.53
CA LYS A 348 -18.28 -11.15 -19.76
C LYS A 348 -18.05 -11.44 -18.29
N VAL A 349 -17.38 -10.52 -17.61
CA VAL A 349 -16.93 -10.67 -16.23
C VAL A 349 -17.56 -9.58 -15.39
N ALA A 350 -18.04 -9.94 -14.20
CA ALA A 350 -18.44 -8.99 -13.17
C ALA A 350 -17.40 -9.00 -12.06
N SER A 351 -17.11 -7.82 -11.49
CA SER A 351 -16.16 -7.66 -10.40
C SER A 351 -16.83 -6.94 -9.24
N LEU A 352 -16.62 -7.42 -8.03
CA LEU A 352 -17.09 -6.80 -6.79
C LEU A 352 -15.95 -6.74 -5.79
N TYR A 353 -15.69 -5.57 -5.22
CA TYR A 353 -14.80 -5.42 -4.09
C TYR A 353 -15.61 -5.48 -2.80
N VAL A 354 -15.23 -6.39 -1.90
CA VAL A 354 -15.83 -6.50 -0.57
C VAL A 354 -14.85 -5.90 0.43
N SER A 355 -15.25 -4.81 1.07
CA SER A 355 -14.50 -4.24 2.19
C SER A 355 -14.62 -5.19 3.38
N GLY A 356 -13.49 -5.60 3.96
CA GLY A 356 -13.48 -6.43 5.16
C GLY A 356 -14.23 -5.74 6.28
N GLN A 357 -15.38 -6.27 6.68
CA GLN A 357 -16.01 -5.80 7.91
C GLN A 357 -15.22 -6.38 9.08
N VAL A 358 -14.46 -5.51 9.74
CA VAL A 358 -14.05 -5.74 11.13
C VAL A 358 -15.34 -5.77 11.92
N VAL A 359 -15.93 -6.96 12.11
CA VAL A 359 -16.96 -7.15 13.12
C VAL A 359 -16.33 -6.62 14.41
N PRO A 360 -16.87 -5.55 15.02
CA PRO A 360 -16.32 -5.03 16.25
C PRO A 360 -16.31 -6.20 17.22
N LYS A 361 -15.11 -6.65 17.56
CA LYS A 361 -14.91 -7.80 18.42
C LYS A 361 -15.70 -7.49 19.69
N ALA A 362 -16.76 -8.26 19.95
CA ALA A 362 -17.55 -8.16 21.18
C ALA A 362 -16.74 -8.58 22.43
N SER A 363 -15.42 -8.44 22.39
CA SER A 363 -14.49 -8.82 23.46
C SER A 363 -14.18 -7.67 24.42
N SER A 364 -14.62 -6.43 24.17
CA SER A 364 -14.43 -5.35 25.16
C SER A 364 -15.42 -5.38 26.32
N VAL A 365 -16.53 -6.13 26.21
CA VAL A 365 -17.45 -6.29 27.34
C VAL A 365 -16.95 -7.40 28.27
N ILE A 366 -16.48 -8.53 27.74
CA ILE A 366 -16.18 -9.74 28.54
C ILE A 366 -15.00 -9.54 29.51
N THR A 367 -13.99 -8.75 29.15
CA THR A 367 -12.82 -8.50 30.04
C THR A 367 -13.15 -7.59 31.23
N LEU A 368 -14.13 -6.69 31.11
CA LEU A 368 -14.52 -5.80 32.22
C LEU A 368 -15.32 -6.56 33.31
N TRP A 369 -16.14 -7.54 32.91
CA TRP A 369 -16.96 -8.34 33.84
C TRP A 369 -16.12 -9.30 34.68
N ILE A 370 -15.09 -9.92 34.11
CA ILE A 370 -14.21 -10.85 34.85
C ILE A 370 -13.40 -10.08 35.91
N GLY A 371 -12.90 -8.88 35.57
CA GLY A 371 -12.19 -8.02 36.52
C GLY A 371 -13.06 -7.62 37.71
N SER A 372 -14.33 -7.24 37.46
CA SER A 372 -15.29 -6.87 38.51
C SER A 372 -15.69 -8.07 39.40
N LEU A 373 -15.87 -9.26 38.82
CA LEU A 373 -16.20 -10.47 39.57
C LEU A 373 -15.06 -10.91 40.49
N VAL A 374 -13.81 -10.84 40.03
CA VAL A 374 -12.62 -11.17 40.84
C VAL A 374 -12.46 -10.17 41.99
N LEU A 375 -12.65 -8.87 41.73
CA LEU A 375 -12.58 -7.85 42.78
C LEU A 375 -13.71 -8.02 43.81
N GLY A 376 -14.92 -8.35 43.35
CA GLY A 376 -16.07 -8.64 44.22
C GLY A 376 -15.84 -9.86 45.10
N LEU A 377 -15.27 -10.95 44.55
CA LEU A 377 -14.93 -12.15 45.30
C LEU A 377 -13.82 -11.91 46.34
N LEU A 378 -12.80 -11.12 45.99
CA LEU A 378 -11.76 -10.73 46.94
C LEU A 378 -12.31 -9.88 48.10
N ALA A 379 -13.21 -8.95 47.81
CA ALA A 379 -13.88 -8.17 48.85
C ALA A 379 -14.75 -9.05 49.76
N LEU A 380 -15.49 -10.01 49.20
CA LEU A 380 -16.30 -10.98 49.95
C LEU A 380 -15.43 -11.88 50.82
N ALA A 381 -14.33 -12.42 50.29
CA ALA A 381 -13.39 -13.24 51.05
C ALA A 381 -12.76 -12.45 52.20
N PHE A 382 -12.41 -11.19 51.98
CA PHE A 382 -11.89 -10.31 53.02
C PHE A 382 -12.92 -10.02 54.12
N LEU A 383 -14.18 -9.78 53.75
CA LEU A 383 -15.27 -9.58 54.70
C LEU A 383 -15.56 -10.86 55.49
N ALA A 384 -15.62 -12.02 54.84
CA ALA A 384 -15.79 -13.32 55.48
C ALA A 384 -14.64 -13.61 56.45
N TYR A 385 -13.39 -13.34 56.06
CA TYR A 385 -12.22 -13.47 56.92
C TYR A 385 -12.30 -12.55 58.15
N ARG A 386 -12.73 -11.28 57.96
CA ARG A 386 -12.92 -10.36 59.09
C ARG A 386 -14.05 -10.77 60.02
N LEU A 387 -15.14 -11.32 59.49
CA LEU A 387 -16.25 -11.84 60.27
C LEU A 387 -15.84 -13.09 61.05
N TRP A 388 -15.12 -14.02 60.42
CA TRP A 388 -14.59 -15.22 61.07
C TRP A 388 -13.60 -14.87 62.19
N LYS A 389 -12.77 -13.84 62.00
CA LYS A 389 -11.85 -13.35 63.03
C LYS A 389 -12.55 -12.62 64.19
N ARG A 390 -13.72 -12.02 63.97
CA ARG A 390 -14.50 -11.35 65.03
C ARG A 390 -15.50 -12.26 65.74
N TYR A 391 -15.96 -13.30 65.06
CA TYR A 391 -16.89 -14.30 65.58
C TYR A 391 -16.38 -15.69 65.19
N PRO A 392 -15.39 -16.23 65.92
CA PRO A 392 -14.99 -17.61 65.71
C PRO A 392 -16.21 -18.51 65.97
N PRO A 393 -16.51 -19.47 65.09
CA PRO A 393 -17.62 -20.39 65.30
C PRO A 393 -17.40 -21.12 66.62
N SER A 394 -18.41 -21.05 67.50
CA SER A 394 -18.45 -21.83 68.73
C SER A 394 -18.30 -23.31 68.37
N PRO A 395 -17.47 -24.09 69.09
CA PRO A 395 -17.36 -25.53 68.85
C PRO A 395 -18.75 -26.16 69.01
N HIS A 396 -19.15 -26.94 68.01
CA HIS A 396 -20.34 -27.76 68.07
C HIS A 396 -20.11 -28.89 69.10
N PRO A 397 -21.06 -29.15 70.02
CA PRO A 397 -20.92 -30.22 71.00
C PRO A 397 -21.04 -31.59 70.33
N ASP A 398 -20.13 -32.49 70.69
CA ASP A 398 -20.16 -33.90 70.33
C ASP A 398 -21.46 -34.54 70.82
N THR A 399 -22.28 -35.01 69.87
CA THR A 399 -23.33 -36.00 70.14
C THR A 399 -23.02 -37.26 69.35
N SER A 400 -22.14 -38.09 69.91
CA SER A 400 -22.06 -39.51 69.55
C SER A 400 -23.21 -40.24 70.24
N SER A 401 -24.10 -40.76 69.40
CA SER A 401 -25.30 -41.49 69.76
C SER A 401 -25.00 -42.77 70.57
N CYS A 402 -25.74 -42.96 71.65
CA CYS A 402 -26.06 -44.28 72.16
C CYS A 402 -26.97 -45.02 71.18
N THR A 403 -26.59 -46.22 70.78
CA THR A 403 -27.57 -47.26 70.43
C THR A 403 -27.08 -48.62 70.88
N LEU A 404 -27.94 -49.28 71.68
CA LEU A 404 -27.93 -50.68 72.07
C LEU A 404 -27.65 -51.63 70.90
N LEU A 405 -26.70 -52.56 71.10
CA LEU A 405 -26.92 -54.01 71.10
C LEU A 405 -25.69 -54.73 71.68
#